data_AF-E3NPA5-F1
#
_entry.id   AF-E3NPA5-F1
#
_cell.length_a   1.000
_cell.length_b   1.000
_cell.length_c   1.000
_cell.angle_alpha   90.00
_cell.angle_beta   90.00
_cell.angle_gamma   90.00
#
_symmetry.space_group_name_H-M   'P 1'
#
loop_
_entity.id
_entity.type
_entity.pdbx_description
1 polymer ?
#
loop_
_entity_poly.entity_id
_entity_poly.type
_entity_poly.pdbx_seq_one_letter_code
_entity_poly.pdbx_strand_id
1 'polypeptide(L)'
;MFTSYSSNDSKIMTLLYKTFIRPVLEYGTEVSSPYKKCDIRAIESIQNSFTRRLLSRQIGRYLTPSDPDYLSANQRNAKYGLVSLEQRRQASDYKMIIKMQLGKIDINTDDFFTTNTFTKTRSSNTFHWKAGKTKTRRNFFVHRTLSRIPVSSDRPSISLHSLPN
;
A
#
# COMPACT_ATOMS: atom_id res chain seq x y z
N MET A 1 4.26 -19.65 -12.85
CA MET A 1 4.12 -18.41 -13.64
C MET A 1 5.42 -17.85 -14.22
N PHE A 2 6.63 -18.17 -13.73
CA PHE A 2 7.90 -17.83 -14.41
C PHE A 2 8.74 -19.06 -14.78
N THR A 3 8.12 -20.13 -15.25
CA THR A 3 8.85 -21.35 -15.66
C THR A 3 9.43 -21.23 -17.08
N SER A 4 8.91 -20.32 -17.91
CA SER A 4 9.31 -20.19 -19.32
C SER A 4 10.16 -18.96 -19.64
N TYR A 5 10.22 -17.95 -18.76
CA TYR A 5 10.96 -16.72 -19.02
C TYR A 5 12.15 -16.59 -18.06
N SER A 6 13.35 -16.66 -18.64
CA SER A 6 14.64 -16.61 -17.94
C SER A 6 15.47 -15.48 -18.52
N SER A 7 15.57 -14.37 -17.80
CA SER A 7 16.53 -13.30 -18.10
C SER A 7 17.36 -12.98 -16.85
N ASN A 8 18.63 -12.63 -17.06
CA ASN A 8 19.56 -12.20 -16.01
C ASN A 8 19.44 -10.71 -15.69
N ASP A 9 18.68 -9.95 -16.48
CA ASP A 9 18.41 -8.55 -16.21
C ASP A 9 17.42 -8.42 -15.03
N SER A 10 17.93 -7.92 -13.91
CA SER A 10 17.16 -7.69 -12.70
C SER A 10 16.06 -6.65 -12.88
N LYS A 11 16.22 -5.70 -13.80
CA LYS A 11 15.18 -4.69 -14.10
C LYS A 11 13.98 -5.34 -14.75
N ILE A 12 14.20 -6.19 -15.76
CA ILE A 12 13.13 -6.93 -16.43
C ILE A 12 12.43 -7.87 -15.44
N MET A 13 13.20 -8.62 -14.64
CA MET A 13 12.61 -9.49 -13.60
C MET A 13 11.73 -8.70 -12.63
N THR A 14 12.21 -7.54 -12.19
CA THR A 14 11.49 -6.67 -11.26
C THR A 14 10.22 -6.10 -11.90
N LEU A 15 10.28 -5.71 -13.17
CA LEU A 15 9.13 -5.25 -13.93
C LEU A 15 8.06 -6.35 -14.03
N LEU A 16 8.45 -7.56 -14.43
CA LEU A 16 7.52 -8.68 -14.54
C LEU A 16 6.87 -9.04 -13.20
N TYR A 17 7.63 -9.00 -12.10
CA TYR A 17 7.07 -9.15 -10.76
C TYR A 17 6.01 -8.08 -10.45
N LYS A 18 6.29 -6.81 -10.78
CA LYS A 18 5.36 -5.69 -10.60
C LYS A 18 4.10 -5.81 -11.49
N THR A 19 4.24 -6.36 -12.70
CA THR A 19 3.13 -6.44 -13.67
C THR A 19 2.23 -7.64 -13.44
N PHE A 20 2.77 -8.81 -13.12
CA PHE A 20 1.99 -10.05 -13.07
C PHE A 20 1.70 -10.55 -11.66
N ILE A 21 2.69 -10.49 -10.77
CA ILE A 21 2.54 -11.08 -9.43
C ILE A 21 1.88 -10.09 -8.47
N ARG A 22 2.34 -8.83 -8.49
CA ARG A 22 1.86 -7.80 -7.58
C ARG A 22 0.33 -7.58 -7.66
N PRO A 23 -0.31 -7.49 -8.85
CA PRO A 23 -1.75 -7.31 -8.91
C PRO A 23 -2.52 -8.46 -8.29
N VAL A 24 -2.08 -9.71 -8.47
CA VAL A 24 -2.74 -10.89 -7.90
C VAL A 24 -2.67 -10.89 -6.37
N LEU A 25 -1.56 -10.44 -5.80
CA LEU A 25 -1.36 -10.42 -4.33
C LEU A 25 -2.03 -9.24 -3.63
N GLU A 26 -2.16 -8.11 -4.32
CA GLU A 26 -2.61 -6.84 -3.76
C GLU A 26 -3.96 -6.37 -4.31
N TYR A 27 -4.64 -7.23 -5.07
CA TYR A 27 -6.00 -6.93 -5.49
C TYR A 27 -6.93 -6.77 -4.29
N GLY A 28 -7.66 -5.66 -4.26
CA GLY A 28 -8.69 -5.40 -3.27
C GLY A 28 -8.17 -5.22 -1.84
N THR A 29 -6.92 -4.80 -1.65
CA THR A 29 -6.37 -4.53 -0.29
C THR A 29 -7.19 -3.51 0.50
N GLU A 30 -7.85 -2.59 -0.19
CA GLU A 30 -8.76 -1.60 0.36
C GLU A 30 -9.95 -2.30 1.06
N VAL A 31 -10.51 -3.34 0.45
CA VAL A 31 -11.65 -4.10 0.96
C VAL A 31 -11.21 -5.19 1.94
N SER A 32 -10.23 -6.00 1.53
CA SER A 32 -9.70 -7.13 2.27
C SER A 32 -8.21 -6.93 2.53
N SER A 33 -7.89 -6.39 3.70
CA SER A 33 -6.51 -6.32 4.21
C SER A 33 -6.38 -7.18 5.46
N PRO A 34 -5.89 -8.43 5.33
CA PRO A 34 -5.55 -9.26 6.47
C PRO A 34 -4.61 -8.52 7.42
N TYR A 35 -5.01 -8.42 8.69
CA TYR A 35 -4.27 -7.69 9.72
C TYR A 35 -3.47 -8.62 10.64
N LYS A 36 -3.66 -9.94 10.54
CA LYS A 36 -2.88 -10.90 11.33
C LYS A 36 -1.44 -10.91 10.84
N LYS A 37 -0.49 -10.93 11.79
CA LYS A 37 0.94 -10.90 11.49
C LYS A 37 1.39 -12.08 10.61
N CYS A 38 0.76 -13.25 10.78
CA CYS A 38 1.05 -14.43 9.96
C CYS A 38 0.74 -14.18 8.48
N ASP A 39 -0.45 -13.64 8.17
CA ASP A 39 -0.90 -13.41 6.81
C ASP A 39 -0.07 -12.31 6.14
N ILE A 40 0.23 -11.25 6.88
CA ILE A 40 1.12 -10.16 6.41
C ILE A 40 2.51 -10.72 6.06
N ARG A 41 3.09 -11.55 6.96
CA ARG A 41 4.39 -12.20 6.71
C ARG A 41 4.33 -13.15 5.53
N ALA A 42 3.25 -13.90 5.36
CA ALA A 42 3.08 -14.81 4.24
C ALA A 42 3.10 -14.06 2.90
N ILE A 43 2.39 -12.94 2.80
CA ILE A 43 2.37 -12.12 1.58
C ILE A 43 3.75 -11.46 1.34
N GLU A 44 4.36 -10.85 2.36
CA GLU A 44 5.70 -10.25 2.23
C GLU A 44 6.77 -11.30 1.90
N SER A 45 6.60 -12.55 2.35
CA SER A 45 7.54 -13.65 2.07
C SER A 45 7.69 -13.92 0.57
N ILE A 46 6.67 -13.62 -0.23
CA ILE A 46 6.71 -13.77 -1.69
C ILE A 46 7.70 -12.77 -2.29
N GLN A 47 7.62 -11.50 -1.89
CA GLN A 47 8.59 -10.47 -2.29
C GLN A 47 9.99 -10.82 -1.81
N ASN A 48 10.12 -11.24 -0.55
CA ASN A 48 11.42 -11.62 0.03
C ASN A 48 12.03 -12.84 -0.66
N SER A 49 11.22 -13.80 -1.08
CA SER A 49 11.68 -14.98 -1.82
C SER A 49 12.07 -14.63 -3.24
N PHE A 50 11.31 -13.76 -3.91
CA PHE A 50 11.65 -13.23 -5.21
C PHE A 50 13.00 -12.49 -5.19
N THR A 51 13.17 -11.53 -4.28
CA THR A 51 14.41 -10.73 -4.21
C THR A 51 15.62 -11.56 -3.79
N ARG A 52 15.43 -12.57 -2.93
CA ARG A 52 16.49 -13.52 -2.56
C ARG A 52 16.94 -14.35 -3.77
N ARG A 53 15.99 -14.95 -4.49
CA ARG A 53 16.28 -15.75 -5.70
C ARG A 53 16.94 -14.90 -6.78
N LEU A 54 16.46 -13.67 -6.98
CA LEU A 54 17.06 -12.75 -7.94
C LEU A 54 18.51 -12.42 -7.58
N LEU A 55 18.79 -12.15 -6.29
CA LEU A 55 20.15 -11.88 -5.82
C LEU A 55 21.07 -13.09 -6.00
N SER A 56 20.63 -14.29 -5.61
CA SER A 56 21.38 -15.52 -5.81
C SER A 56 21.67 -15.80 -7.29
N ARG A 57 20.72 -15.51 -8.18
CA ARG A 57 20.93 -15.63 -9.63
C ARG A 57 21.98 -14.64 -10.16
N GLN A 58 21.98 -13.40 -9.68
CA GLN A 58 22.98 -12.40 -10.08
C GLN A 58 24.40 -12.75 -9.63
N ILE A 59 24.53 -13.36 -8.45
CA ILE A 59 25.82 -13.77 -7.89
C ILE A 59 26.28 -15.13 -8.48
N GLY A 60 25.35 -15.94 -8.98
CA GLY A 60 25.63 -17.27 -9.52
C GLY A 60 25.70 -18.37 -8.46
N ARG A 61 25.36 -18.09 -7.20
CA ARG A 61 25.28 -19.09 -6.12
C ARG A 61 24.15 -18.81 -5.14
N TYR A 62 23.74 -19.84 -4.40
CA TYR A 62 22.79 -19.65 -3.29
C TYR A 62 23.48 -18.89 -2.15
N LEU A 63 22.77 -17.93 -1.56
CA LEU A 63 23.28 -17.14 -0.43
C LEU A 63 22.69 -17.64 0.88
N THR A 64 23.57 -17.79 1.87
CA THR A 64 23.25 -18.09 3.26
C THR A 64 23.46 -16.84 4.13
N PRO A 65 22.81 -16.73 5.30
CA PRO A 65 22.99 -15.58 6.20
C PRO A 65 24.43 -15.37 6.70
N SER A 66 25.29 -16.37 6.59
CA SER A 66 26.70 -16.30 6.99
C SER A 66 27.60 -15.71 5.91
N ASP A 67 27.10 -15.57 4.67
CA ASP A 67 27.88 -15.04 3.56
C ASP A 67 28.01 -13.50 3.66
N PRO A 68 29.17 -12.92 3.33
CA PRO A 68 29.38 -11.48 3.37
C PRO A 68 28.50 -10.72 2.36
N ASP A 69 28.13 -11.38 1.25
CA ASP A 69 27.26 -10.83 0.21
C ASP A 69 25.76 -10.93 0.55
N TYR A 70 25.42 -11.47 1.74
CA TYR A 70 24.04 -11.60 2.17
C TYR A 70 23.41 -10.24 2.47
N LEU A 71 22.36 -9.90 1.71
CA LEU A 71 21.58 -8.68 1.94
C LEU A 71 20.29 -9.00 2.68
N SER A 72 20.01 -8.21 3.73
CA SER A 72 18.72 -8.20 4.42
C SER A 72 17.56 -7.88 3.47
N ALA A 73 16.33 -8.21 3.88
CA ALA A 73 15.13 -7.92 3.08
C ALA A 73 15.04 -6.45 2.65
N ASN A 74 15.30 -5.52 3.57
CA ASN A 74 15.24 -4.09 3.30
C ASN A 74 16.34 -3.64 2.32
N GLN A 75 17.57 -4.14 2.49
CA GLN A 75 18.68 -3.85 1.55
C GLN A 75 18.39 -4.39 0.15
N ARG A 76 17.84 -5.61 0.04
CA ARG A 76 17.43 -6.15 -1.27
C ARG A 76 16.31 -5.33 -1.90
N ASN A 77 15.32 -4.92 -1.10
CA ASN A 77 14.23 -4.07 -1.57
C ASN A 77 14.76 -2.73 -2.11
N ALA A 78 15.68 -2.09 -1.38
CA ALA A 78 16.35 -0.87 -1.84
C ALA A 78 17.13 -1.11 -3.15
N LYS A 79 17.92 -2.20 -3.22
CA LYS A 79 18.69 -2.59 -4.42
C LYS A 79 17.81 -2.74 -5.67
N TYR A 80 16.61 -3.29 -5.53
CA TYR A 80 15.69 -3.54 -6.66
C TYR A 80 14.60 -2.47 -6.82
N GLY A 81 14.63 -1.37 -6.06
CA GLY A 81 13.58 -0.35 -6.13
C GLY A 81 12.19 -0.90 -5.81
N LEU A 82 12.12 -1.73 -4.77
CA LEU A 82 10.91 -2.31 -4.21
C LEU A 82 10.64 -1.70 -2.83
N VAL A 83 9.36 -1.51 -2.53
CA VAL A 83 8.87 -1.01 -1.24
C VAL A 83 8.19 -2.15 -0.48
N SER A 84 8.08 -2.03 0.84
CA SER A 84 7.42 -3.07 1.66
C SER A 84 5.93 -3.19 1.33
N LEU A 85 5.31 -4.33 1.65
CA LEU A 85 3.85 -4.50 1.57
C LEU A 85 3.11 -3.46 2.39
N GLU A 86 3.62 -3.10 3.56
CA GLU A 86 3.01 -2.08 4.41
C GLU A 86 2.95 -0.73 3.69
N GLN A 87 4.06 -0.26 3.13
CA GLN A 87 4.09 1.00 2.39
C GLN A 87 3.17 0.97 1.16
N ARG A 88 3.11 -0.17 0.46
CA ARG A 88 2.24 -0.34 -0.72
C ARG A 88 0.76 -0.32 -0.35
N ARG A 89 0.38 -0.96 0.75
CA ARG A 89 -0.98 -0.91 1.29
C ARG A 89 -1.35 0.51 1.73
N GLN A 90 -0.45 1.21 2.42
CA GLN A 90 -0.66 2.61 2.80
C GLN A 90 -0.88 3.51 1.58
N ALA A 91 -0.09 3.35 0.52
CA ALA A 91 -0.24 4.12 -0.71
C ALA A 91 -1.57 3.84 -1.44
N SER A 92 -2.00 2.57 -1.47
CA SER A 92 -3.28 2.16 -2.07
C SER A 92 -4.45 2.69 -1.25
N ASP A 93 -4.37 2.57 0.07
CA ASP A 93 -5.36 3.09 1.00
C ASP A 93 -5.55 4.61 0.84
N TYR A 94 -4.44 5.37 0.77
CA TYR A 94 -4.44 6.81 0.57
C TYR A 94 -5.06 7.20 -0.78
N LYS A 95 -4.70 6.48 -1.85
CA LYS A 95 -5.26 6.71 -3.19
C LYS A 95 -6.79 6.49 -3.20
N MET A 96 -7.28 5.51 -2.47
CA MET A 96 -8.72 5.25 -2.34
C MET A 96 -9.45 6.40 -1.63
N ILE A 97 -8.88 6.94 -0.53
CA ILE A 97 -9.45 8.11 0.15
C ILE A 97 -9.50 9.33 -0.78
N ILE A 98 -8.43 9.63 -1.51
CA ILE A 98 -8.44 10.76 -2.47
C ILE A 98 -9.54 10.56 -3.52
N LYS A 99 -9.67 9.35 -4.06
CA LYS A 99 -10.70 9.05 -5.06
C LYS A 99 -12.13 9.22 -4.51
N MET A 100 -12.38 8.80 -3.26
CA MET A 100 -13.65 9.05 -2.56
C MET A 100 -13.91 10.55 -2.42
N GLN A 101 -12.93 11.33 -1.96
CA GLN A 101 -13.06 12.79 -1.80
C GLN A 101 -13.31 13.52 -3.12
N LEU A 102 -12.73 13.04 -4.23
CA LEU A 102 -12.93 13.62 -5.55
C LEU A 102 -14.23 13.16 -6.23
N GLY A 103 -15.04 12.31 -5.59
CA GLY A 103 -16.25 11.75 -6.20
C GLY A 103 -15.97 10.85 -7.41
N LYS A 104 -14.75 10.29 -7.52
CA LYS A 104 -14.33 9.43 -8.65
C LYS A 104 -14.68 7.96 -8.45
N ILE A 105 -15.46 7.65 -7.43
CA ILE A 105 -15.92 6.30 -7.10
C ILE A 105 -17.43 6.37 -6.91
N ASP A 106 -18.12 5.39 -7.48
CA ASP A 106 -19.56 5.18 -7.31
C ASP A 106 -19.86 4.53 -5.95
N ILE A 107 -19.46 5.22 -4.88
CA ILE A 107 -19.71 4.85 -3.49
C ILE A 107 -20.04 6.14 -2.75
N ASN A 108 -21.13 6.14 -1.98
CA ASN A 108 -21.46 7.27 -1.11
C ASN A 108 -20.39 7.43 -0.03
N THR A 109 -19.58 8.49 -0.16
CA THR A 109 -18.44 8.74 0.73
C THR A 109 -18.90 9.12 2.15
N ASP A 110 -20.05 9.79 2.27
CA ASP A 110 -20.59 10.27 3.54
C ASP A 110 -20.96 9.13 4.50
N ASP A 111 -21.25 7.93 3.97
CA ASP A 111 -21.48 6.72 4.76
C ASP A 111 -20.23 6.27 5.54
N PHE A 112 -19.04 6.64 5.05
CA PHE A 112 -17.75 6.23 5.59
C PHE A 112 -17.14 7.31 6.48
N PHE A 113 -17.05 8.54 5.97
CA PHE A 113 -16.51 9.68 6.69
C PHE A 113 -17.04 10.99 6.10
N THR A 114 -17.13 12.01 6.93
CA THR A 114 -17.44 13.38 6.49
C THR A 114 -16.20 14.25 6.62
N THR A 115 -16.05 15.20 5.70
CA THR A 115 -14.99 16.22 5.79
C THR A 115 -15.62 17.51 6.28
N ASN A 116 -15.13 18.06 7.39
CA ASN A 116 -15.59 19.37 7.83
C ASN A 116 -14.76 20.46 7.15
N THR A 117 -15.41 21.28 6.32
CA THR A 117 -14.79 22.42 5.62
C THR A 117 -14.69 23.68 6.49
N PHE A 118 -15.34 23.70 7.66
CA PHE A 118 -15.55 24.91 8.48
C PHE A 118 -14.82 24.92 9.83
N THR A 119 -13.71 24.21 10.01
CA THR A 119 -12.99 24.24 11.30
C THR A 119 -11.89 25.29 11.32
N LYS A 120 -12.28 26.56 11.56
CA LYS A 120 -11.45 27.53 12.28
C LYS A 120 -11.40 27.15 13.77
N THR A 121 -10.87 25.98 14.09
CA THR A 121 -10.60 25.58 15.48
C THR A 121 -9.51 24.52 15.48
N ARG A 122 -8.74 24.50 16.57
CA ARG A 122 -7.42 23.86 16.79
C ARG A 122 -7.33 22.34 16.57
N SER A 123 -8.35 21.70 15.97
CA SER A 123 -8.31 20.30 15.56
C SER A 123 -7.44 20.15 14.33
N SER A 124 -6.42 19.32 14.44
CA SER A 124 -5.62 18.94 13.29
C SER A 124 -6.50 18.15 12.30
N ASN A 125 -7.36 17.23 12.75
CA ASN A 125 -8.03 16.33 11.81
C ASN A 125 -9.27 16.94 11.14
N THR A 126 -9.28 16.95 9.81
CA THR A 126 -10.38 17.45 8.95
C THR A 126 -11.45 16.39 8.65
N PHE A 127 -11.16 15.14 8.98
CA PHE A 127 -12.05 14.00 8.78
C PHE A 127 -12.79 13.64 10.06
N HIS A 128 -14.09 13.33 9.93
CA HIS A 128 -14.93 12.82 10.99
C HIS A 128 -15.51 11.46 10.59
N TRP A 129 -15.39 10.47 11.49
CA TRP A 129 -15.93 9.12 11.25
C TRP A 129 -16.29 8.43 12.56
N LYS A 130 -17.18 7.44 12.51
CA LYS A 130 -17.63 6.68 13.69
C LYS A 130 -16.53 5.78 14.24
N ALA A 131 -15.96 6.09 15.41
CA ALA A 131 -14.85 5.36 16.03
C ALA A 131 -15.06 3.84 16.21
N GLY A 132 -14.00 3.06 15.98
CA GLY A 132 -14.00 1.60 16.06
C GLY A 132 -13.87 1.12 17.50
N LYS A 133 -14.96 0.59 18.09
CA LYS A 133 -14.97 0.11 19.48
C LYS A 133 -14.18 -1.20 19.66
N THR A 134 -14.10 -2.05 18.63
CA THR A 134 -13.42 -3.35 18.69
C THR A 134 -12.06 -3.32 18.02
N LYS A 135 -11.15 -4.22 18.45
CA LYS A 135 -9.82 -4.39 17.87
C LYS A 135 -9.87 -4.70 16.37
N THR A 136 -10.83 -5.52 15.95
CA THR A 136 -11.04 -5.88 14.54
C THR A 136 -11.46 -4.67 13.71
N ARG A 137 -12.42 -3.86 14.22
CA ARG A 137 -12.94 -2.68 13.52
C ARG A 137 -11.87 -1.60 13.30
N ARG A 138 -10.85 -1.52 14.16
CA ARG A 138 -9.72 -0.59 13.97
C ARG A 138 -8.88 -0.88 12.72
N ASN A 139 -8.88 -2.12 12.23
CA ASN A 139 -8.14 -2.50 11.03
C ASN A 139 -8.94 -2.34 9.73
N PHE A 140 -10.19 -1.89 9.82
CA PHE A 140 -11.01 -1.59 8.65
C PHE A 140 -10.44 -0.38 7.92
N PHE A 141 -10.69 -0.32 6.61
CA PHE A 141 -10.17 0.69 5.70
C PHE A 141 -10.22 2.12 6.27
N VAL A 142 -11.41 2.63 6.59
CA VAL A 142 -11.58 4.01 7.11
C VAL A 142 -10.74 4.25 8.36
N HIS A 143 -10.78 3.31 9.30
CA HIS A 143 -10.07 3.44 10.58
C HIS A 143 -8.55 3.42 10.43
N ARG A 144 -8.02 2.48 9.65
CA ARG A 144 -6.57 2.32 9.48
C ARG A 144 -5.98 3.42 8.61
N THR A 145 -6.75 3.98 7.68
CA THR A 145 -6.27 5.00 6.76
C THR A 145 -6.35 6.39 7.37
N LEU A 146 -7.53 6.81 7.87
CA LEU A 146 -7.73 8.16 8.41
C LEU A 146 -6.93 8.43 9.69
N SER A 147 -6.58 7.37 10.45
CA SER A 147 -5.67 7.51 11.60
C SER A 147 -4.22 7.80 11.22
N ARG A 148 -3.84 7.56 9.97
CA ARG A 148 -2.46 7.71 9.46
C ARG A 148 -2.28 8.94 8.58
N ILE A 149 -3.36 9.54 8.08
CA ILE A 149 -3.27 10.72 7.21
C ILE A 149 -2.75 11.89 8.05
N PRO A 150 -1.57 12.43 7.74
CA PRO A 150 -1.14 13.68 8.35
C PRO A 150 -2.07 14.77 7.86
N VAL A 151 -2.32 15.71 8.75
CA VAL A 151 -3.10 16.91 8.46
C VAL A 151 -2.21 17.82 7.64
N SER A 152 -2.17 17.63 6.32
CA SER A 152 -1.47 18.56 5.44
C SER A 152 -2.42 19.68 5.01
N SER A 153 -1.97 20.90 5.26
CA SER A 153 -2.57 22.19 4.94
C SER A 153 -2.71 22.45 3.44
N ASP A 154 -2.10 21.63 2.59
CA ASP A 154 -2.09 21.82 1.15
C ASP A 154 -3.12 20.90 0.49
N ARG A 155 -4.38 21.31 0.51
CA ARG A 155 -5.38 20.79 -0.44
C ARG A 155 -5.52 21.79 -1.59
N PRO A 156 -5.53 21.34 -2.86
CA PRO A 156 -6.08 22.18 -3.91
C PRO A 156 -7.55 22.47 -3.55
N SER A 157 -7.91 23.75 -3.56
CA SER A 157 -9.28 24.20 -3.33
C SER A 157 -10.20 23.55 -4.36
N ILE A 158 -11.01 22.59 -3.92
CA ILE A 158 -12.13 22.10 -4.71
C ILE A 158 -13.21 23.17 -4.58
N SER A 159 -13.27 24.08 -5.54
CA SER A 159 -14.42 24.96 -5.73
C SER A 159 -15.62 24.09 -6.08
N LEU A 160 -16.50 23.88 -5.11
CA LEU A 160 -17.88 23.46 -5.37
C LEU A 160 -18.57 24.60 -6.12
N HIS A 161 -18.45 24.60 -7.45
CA HIS A 161 -19.33 25.38 -8.30
C HIS A 161 -19.65 24.58 -9.56
N SER A 162 -20.93 24.65 -9.94
CA SER A 162 -21.58 24.09 -11.13
C SER A 162 -22.10 22.63 -11.06
N LEU A 163 -23.18 22.45 -10.29
CA LEU A 163 -24.32 21.70 -10.82
C LEU A 163 -25.30 22.72 -11.39
N PRO A 164 -25.62 22.72 -12.70
CA PRO A 164 -26.79 23.43 -13.19
C PRO A 164 -28.06 22.63 -12.87
N ASN A 165 -29.14 23.37 -12.58
CA ASN A 165 -30.51 22.90 -12.39
C ASN A 165 -31.06 22.16 -13.62
#